data_AF-A0A2M8PMB3-F1
#
_entry.id   AF-A0A2M8PMB3-F1
#
_cell.length_a   1.000
_cell.length_b   1.000
_cell.length_c   1.000
_cell.angle_alpha   90.00
_cell.angle_beta   90.00
_cell.angle_gamma   90.00
#
_symmetry.space_group_name_H-M   'P 1'
#
loop_
_entity.id
_entity.type
_entity.pdbx_description
1 polymer ?
#
loop_
_entity_poly.entity_id
_entity_poly.type
_entity_poly.pdbx_seq_one_letter_code
_entity_poly.pdbx_strand_id
1 'polypeptide(L)'
;RFHRHVKMSIEQHTIYRHIKQTHIARMQLDWAALPVISLSSEQQHPFTADLDIADLHRLINTATSHGGIQRLWQWLTALHIDANTIHKRQAIVYELMPLMTFRDKLTMRTTINDDNLFEHNDTKSLQRWLQ
;
A
#
# COMPACT_ATOMS: atom_id res chain seq x y z
N ARG A 1 0.91 -9.51 33.04
CA ARG A 1 -0.15 -9.03 32.10
C ARG A 1 0.12 -7.61 31.58
N PHE A 2 0.52 -6.65 32.44
CA PHE A 2 0.88 -5.28 32.03
C PHE A 2 2.10 -5.19 31.09
N HIS A 3 3.15 -5.98 31.34
CA HIS A 3 4.34 -6.02 30.48
C HIS A 3 4.02 -6.31 28.99
N ARG A 4 3.11 -7.28 28.72
CA ARG A 4 2.69 -7.61 27.36
C ARG A 4 1.95 -6.45 26.68
N HIS A 5 1.09 -5.74 27.41
CA HIS A 5 0.35 -4.60 26.87
C HIS A 5 1.28 -3.44 26.53
N VAL A 6 2.25 -3.14 27.40
CA VAL A 6 3.25 -2.10 27.15
C VAL A 6 4.09 -2.45 25.92
N LYS A 7 4.55 -3.71 25.81
CA LYS A 7 5.31 -4.18 24.65
C LYS A 7 4.52 -4.03 23.34
N MET A 8 3.27 -4.51 23.31
CA MET A 8 2.40 -4.37 22.13
C MET A 8 2.15 -2.90 21.76
N SER A 9 1.97 -2.03 22.76
CA SER A 9 1.80 -0.59 22.51
C SER A 9 3.05 0.00 21.86
N ILE A 10 4.25 -0.34 22.34
CA ILE A 10 5.51 0.12 21.76
C ILE A 10 5.65 -0.34 20.30
N GLU A 11 5.36 -1.61 20.02
CA GLU A 11 5.39 -2.17 18.66
C GLU A 11 4.44 -1.41 17.73
N GLN A 12 3.18 -1.21 18.14
CA GLN A 12 2.19 -0.47 17.36
C GLN A 12 2.61 0.98 17.07
N HIS A 13 3.12 1.69 18.08
CA HIS A 13 3.57 3.08 17.89
C HIS A 13 4.82 3.16 17.00
N THR A 14 5.68 2.15 17.04
CA THR A 14 6.85 2.06 16.15
C THR A 14 6.42 1.90 14.69
N ILE A 15 5.47 1.00 14.41
CA ILE A 15 4.88 0.81 13.08
C ILE A 15 4.17 2.09 12.62
N TYR A 16 3.38 2.72 13.50
CA TYR A 16 2.67 3.95 13.19
C TYR A 16 3.64 5.09 12.83
N ARG A 17 4.74 5.23 13.59
CA ARG A 17 5.81 6.19 13.29
C ARG A 17 6.43 5.92 11.92
N HIS A 18 6.72 4.66 11.60
CA HIS A 18 7.26 4.29 10.29
C HIS A 18 6.30 4.67 9.14
N ILE A 19 5.01 4.36 9.28
CA ILE A 19 3.98 4.74 8.29
C ILE A 19 3.99 6.27 8.05
N LYS A 20 4.04 7.07 9.12
CA LYS A 20 4.09 8.53 9.01
C LYS A 20 5.37 9.03 8.36
N GLN A 21 6.52 8.45 8.69
CA GLN A 21 7.79 8.79 8.05
C GLN A 21 7.74 8.51 6.55
N THR A 22 7.17 7.38 6.13
CA THR A 22 7.00 7.06 4.72
C THR A 22 6.06 8.05 4.00
N HIS A 23 4.99 8.51 4.65
CA HIS A 23 4.13 9.55 4.09
C HIS A 23 4.86 10.89 3.93
N ILE A 24 5.68 11.28 4.90
CA ILE A 24 6.54 12.48 4.80
C ILE A 24 7.52 12.34 3.63
N ALA A 25 8.19 11.19 3.52
CA ALA A 25 9.10 10.91 2.41
C ALA A 25 8.40 11.04 1.04
N ARG A 26 7.16 10.54 0.90
CA ARG A 26 6.37 10.73 -0.33
C ARG A 26 6.10 12.21 -0.62
N MET A 27 5.69 12.97 0.39
CA MET A 27 5.42 14.42 0.24
C MET A 27 6.68 15.21 -0.16
N GLN A 28 7.86 14.72 0.24
CA GLN A 28 9.16 15.35 -0.04
C GLN A 28 9.85 14.76 -1.28
N LEU A 29 9.27 13.75 -1.93
CA LEU A 29 9.91 12.99 -3.01
C LEU A 29 11.27 12.36 -2.60
N ASP A 30 11.43 11.97 -1.33
CA ASP A 30 12.65 11.32 -0.84
C ASP A 30 12.70 9.85 -1.27
N TRP A 31 13.21 9.62 -2.48
CA TRP A 31 13.35 8.29 -3.08
C TRP A 31 14.26 7.35 -2.29
N ALA A 32 15.17 7.84 -1.46
CA ALA A 32 16.01 6.97 -0.64
C ALA A 32 15.23 6.39 0.55
N ALA A 33 14.27 7.16 1.07
CA ALA A 33 13.42 6.76 2.20
C ALA A 33 12.14 6.00 1.79
N LEU A 34 11.77 5.98 0.50
CA LEU A 34 10.61 5.23 0.03
C LEU A 34 10.87 3.72 -0.01
N PRO A 35 9.88 2.86 0.30
CA PRO A 35 9.98 1.42 0.13
C PRO A 35 10.31 1.06 -1.32
N VAL A 36 11.19 0.08 -1.51
CA VAL A 36 11.45 -0.50 -2.82
C VAL A 36 10.36 -1.53 -3.12
N ILE A 37 9.77 -1.43 -4.30
CA ILE A 37 8.75 -2.38 -4.77
C ILE A 37 9.43 -3.35 -5.72
N SER A 38 9.45 -4.63 -5.38
CA SER A 38 9.89 -5.68 -6.30
C SER A 38 8.74 -6.05 -7.22
N LEU A 39 8.82 -5.60 -8.47
CA LEU A 39 7.97 -6.07 -9.57
C LEU A 39 8.62 -7.31 -10.20
N SER A 40 7.81 -8.28 -10.65
CA SER A 40 8.32 -9.45 -11.37
C SER A 40 8.83 -9.05 -12.75
N SER A 41 9.80 -9.79 -13.31
CA SER A 41 10.38 -9.45 -14.63
C SER A 41 9.35 -9.48 -15.76
N GLU A 42 8.28 -10.25 -15.63
CA GLU A 42 7.15 -10.30 -16.57
C GLU A 42 6.35 -8.99 -16.64
N GLN A 43 6.56 -8.07 -15.68
CA GLN A 43 5.91 -6.77 -15.63
C GLN A 43 6.66 -5.67 -16.39
N GLN A 44 7.80 -5.98 -17.04
CA GLN A 44 8.54 -5.03 -17.88
C GLN A 44 7.79 -4.79 -19.20
N HIS A 45 6.89 -3.81 -19.18
CA HIS A 45 6.12 -3.37 -20.34
C HIS A 45 6.95 -2.41 -21.20
N PRO A 46 6.77 -2.32 -22.54
CA PRO A 46 7.50 -1.36 -23.39
C PRO A 46 7.39 0.12 -22.95
N PHE A 47 6.38 0.48 -22.13
CA PHE A 47 6.23 1.84 -21.60
C PHE A 47 7.04 2.12 -20.33
N THR A 48 7.61 1.10 -19.67
CA THR A 48 8.39 1.32 -18.43
C THR A 48 9.72 2.00 -18.68
N ALA A 49 10.17 2.08 -19.94
CA ALA A 49 11.41 2.74 -20.33
C ALA A 49 11.22 4.21 -20.76
N ASP A 50 10.00 4.60 -21.11
CA ASP A 50 9.69 5.94 -21.68
C ASP A 50 8.90 6.82 -20.71
N LEU A 51 8.12 6.17 -19.84
CA LEU A 51 7.38 6.81 -18.76
C LEU A 51 7.89 6.17 -17.45
N ASP A 52 8.30 6.98 -16.47
CA ASP A 52 8.76 6.53 -15.15
C ASP A 52 7.59 5.92 -14.32
N ILE A 53 6.81 5.00 -14.91
CA ILE A 53 5.64 4.34 -14.31
C ILE A 53 6.06 3.52 -13.10
N ALA A 54 7.28 2.97 -13.10
CA ALA A 54 7.86 2.32 -11.94
C ALA A 54 7.99 3.28 -10.75
N ASP A 55 8.48 4.49 -10.99
CA ASP A 55 8.62 5.50 -9.96
C ASP A 55 7.26 6.08 -9.55
N LEU A 56 6.35 6.31 -10.49
CA LEU A 56 4.97 6.71 -10.19
C LEU A 56 4.27 5.65 -9.33
N HIS A 57 4.39 4.38 -9.71
CA HIS A 57 3.85 3.26 -8.94
C HIS A 57 4.45 3.25 -7.53
N ARG A 58 5.77 3.36 -7.40
CA ARG A 58 6.47 3.45 -6.11
C ARG A 58 5.99 4.61 -5.26
N LEU A 59 5.75 5.77 -5.87
CA LEU A 59 5.29 6.97 -5.18
C LEU A 59 3.87 6.81 -4.64
N ILE A 60 2.92 6.39 -5.48
CA ILE A 60 1.49 6.40 -5.14
C ILE A 60 1.02 5.10 -4.47
N ASN A 61 1.80 4.02 -4.56
CA ASN A 61 1.43 2.76 -3.97
C ASN A 61 1.50 2.83 -2.44
N THR A 62 0.34 2.63 -1.81
CA THR A 62 0.18 2.47 -0.35
C THR A 62 -0.35 1.09 0.03
N ALA A 63 -0.48 0.17 -0.94
CA ALA A 63 -0.92 -1.19 -0.67
C ALA A 63 0.18 -1.98 0.06
N THR A 64 -0.23 -2.72 1.08
CA THR A 64 0.64 -3.62 1.85
C THR A 64 0.63 -5.04 1.30
N SER A 65 -0.48 -5.50 0.74
CA SER A 65 -0.59 -6.84 0.13
C SER A 65 -0.01 -6.88 -1.29
N HIS A 66 0.64 -7.99 -1.65
CA HIS A 66 1.18 -8.23 -3.00
C HIS A 66 0.13 -8.05 -4.10
N GLY A 67 -1.08 -8.60 -3.90
CA GLY A 67 -2.18 -8.46 -4.87
C GLY A 67 -2.63 -7.00 -5.08
N GLY A 68 -2.56 -6.17 -4.05
CA GLY A 68 -2.85 -4.72 -4.15
C GLY A 68 -1.78 -3.99 -4.96
N ILE A 69 -0.51 -4.30 -4.69
CA ILE A 69 0.66 -3.77 -5.42
C ILE A 69 0.55 -4.11 -6.91
N GLN A 70 0.30 -5.38 -7.22
CA GLN A 70 0.14 -5.87 -8.61
C GLN A 70 -1.08 -5.28 -9.30
N ARG A 71 -2.21 -5.13 -8.59
CA ARG A 71 -3.42 -4.52 -9.15
C ARG A 71 -3.21 -3.06 -9.55
N LEU A 72 -2.52 -2.29 -8.71
CA LEU A 72 -2.18 -0.91 -9.06
C LEU A 72 -1.26 -0.85 -10.27
N TRP A 73 -0.27 -1.75 -10.36
CA TRP A 73 0.60 -1.87 -11.53
C TRP A 73 -0.20 -2.09 -12.81
N GLN A 74 -1.10 -3.10 -12.80
CA GLN A 74 -1.97 -3.42 -13.93
C GLN A 74 -2.85 -2.24 -14.35
N TRP A 75 -3.27 -1.38 -13.42
CA TRP A 75 -4.04 -0.19 -13.76
C TRP A 75 -3.21 0.88 -14.45
N LEU A 76 -1.97 1.09 -14.02
CA LEU A 76 -1.06 2.07 -14.61
C LEU A 76 -0.55 1.65 -15.98
N THR A 77 -0.41 0.35 -16.23
CA THR A 77 0.08 -0.21 -17.50
C THR A 77 -1.04 -0.71 -18.43
N ALA A 78 -2.31 -0.42 -18.12
CA ALA A 78 -3.43 -0.88 -18.93
C ALA A 78 -3.43 -0.20 -20.31
N LEU A 79 -3.35 -1.00 -21.38
CA LEU A 79 -3.43 -0.53 -22.76
C LEU A 79 -4.82 0.03 -23.13
N HIS A 80 -5.87 -0.43 -22.45
CA HIS A 80 -7.24 0.01 -22.69
C HIS A 80 -7.79 0.76 -21.48
N ILE A 81 -8.21 2.00 -21.73
CA ILE A 81 -8.71 2.92 -20.71
C ILE A 81 -10.23 2.96 -20.79
N ASP A 82 -10.91 2.60 -19.70
CA ASP A 82 -12.35 2.80 -19.53
C ASP A 82 -12.62 3.93 -18.52
N ALA A 83 -13.14 5.05 -19.03
CA ALA A 83 -13.44 6.23 -18.23
C ALA A 83 -14.46 5.95 -17.12
N ASN A 84 -15.46 5.10 -17.35
CA ASN A 84 -16.47 4.80 -16.35
C ASN A 84 -15.88 4.04 -15.17
N THR A 85 -14.99 3.09 -15.43
CA THR A 85 -14.25 2.36 -14.39
C THR A 85 -13.32 3.29 -13.61
N ILE A 86 -12.66 4.24 -14.28
CA ILE A 86 -11.79 5.23 -13.62
C ILE A 86 -12.60 6.12 -12.66
N HIS A 87 -13.73 6.67 -13.11
CA HIS A 87 -14.57 7.53 -12.26
C HIS A 87 -15.07 6.79 -11.01
N LYS A 88 -15.48 5.52 -11.16
CA LYS A 88 -15.89 4.69 -10.01
C LYS A 88 -14.76 4.51 -8.99
N ARG A 89 -13.54 4.26 -9.46
CA ARG A 89 -12.36 4.13 -8.58
C ARG A 89 -12.02 5.45 -7.91
N GLN A 90 -12.05 6.56 -8.64
CA GLN A 90 -11.80 7.89 -8.10
C GLN A 90 -12.83 8.27 -7.03
N ALA A 91 -14.11 7.96 -7.22
CA ALA A 91 -15.15 8.18 -6.21
C ALA A 91 -14.81 7.48 -4.89
N ILE A 92 -14.41 6.21 -4.93
CA ILE A 92 -13.96 5.46 -3.74
C ILE A 92 -12.74 6.12 -3.11
N VAL A 93 -11.77 6.58 -3.91
CA VAL A 93 -10.60 7.30 -3.40
C VAL A 93 -11.04 8.58 -2.66
N TYR A 94 -11.95 9.37 -3.23
CA TYR A 94 -12.48 10.58 -2.60
C TYR A 94 -13.22 10.29 -1.29
N GLU A 95 -13.97 9.19 -1.19
CA GLU A 95 -14.61 8.76 0.05
C GLU A 95 -13.58 8.38 1.13
N LEU A 96 -12.46 7.78 0.73
CA LEU A 96 -11.40 7.35 1.65
C LEU A 96 -10.43 8.47 2.05
N MET A 97 -10.31 9.54 1.25
CA MET A 97 -9.42 10.67 1.52
C MET A 97 -9.56 11.27 2.93
N PRO A 98 -10.76 11.63 3.42
CA PRO A 98 -10.91 12.22 4.75
C PRO A 98 -10.65 11.21 5.89
N LEU A 99 -10.69 9.91 5.61
CA LEU A 99 -10.59 8.84 6.60
C LEU A 99 -9.12 8.47 6.92
N MET A 100 -8.29 9.46 7.25
CA MET A 100 -6.85 9.28 7.50
C MET A 100 -6.56 8.21 8.55
N THR A 101 -7.24 8.27 9.71
CA THR A 101 -7.05 7.31 10.81
C THR A 101 -7.41 5.89 10.39
N PHE A 102 -8.43 5.72 9.53
CA PHE A 102 -8.82 4.42 9.02
C PHE A 102 -7.73 3.85 8.11
N ARG A 103 -7.23 4.64 7.16
CA ARG A 103 -6.18 4.22 6.22
C ARG A 103 -4.88 3.81 6.92
N ASP A 104 -4.46 4.58 7.93
CA ASP A 104 -3.26 4.23 8.70
C ASP A 104 -3.46 2.98 9.56
N LYS A 105 -4.64 2.83 10.20
CA LYS A 105 -4.97 1.63 10.98
C LYS A 105 -5.01 0.38 10.10
N LEU A 106 -5.54 0.49 8.89
CA LEU A 106 -5.56 -0.60 7.91
C LEU A 106 -4.13 -1.00 7.51
N THR A 107 -3.27 -0.03 7.23
CA THR A 107 -1.84 -0.25 6.92
C THR A 107 -1.08 -0.88 8.10
N MET A 108 -1.31 -0.38 9.31
CA MET A 108 -0.68 -0.92 10.52
C MET A 108 -1.10 -2.37 10.79
N ARG A 109 -2.39 -2.68 10.66
CA ARG A 109 -2.90 -4.04 10.93
C ARG A 109 -2.42 -5.06 9.91
N THR A 110 -2.26 -4.66 8.65
CA THR A 110 -1.65 -5.52 7.63
C THR A 110 -0.19 -5.77 7.94
N THR A 111 0.57 -4.73 8.27
CA THR A 111 1.99 -4.85 8.65
C THR A 111 2.21 -5.78 9.86
N ILE A 112 1.39 -5.65 10.91
CA ILE A 112 1.47 -6.52 12.11
C ILE A 112 1.18 -7.99 11.76
N ASN A 113 0.28 -8.21 10.80
CA ASN A 113 -0.08 -9.56 10.39
C ASN A 113 0.96 -10.16 9.43
N ASP A 114 1.62 -9.37 8.58
CA ASP A 114 2.66 -9.83 7.65
C ASP A 114 3.85 -10.52 8.36
N ASP A 115 4.24 -10.07 9.56
CA ASP A 115 5.24 -10.76 10.40
C ASP A 115 4.84 -12.22 10.75
N ASN A 116 3.57 -12.61 10.55
CA ASN A 116 3.03 -13.96 10.78
C ASN A 116 2.41 -14.62 9.52
N LEU A 117 2.38 -13.96 8.35
CA LEU A 117 1.50 -14.34 7.22
C LEU A 117 2.21 -14.70 5.90
N PHE A 118 3.53 -14.92 5.87
CA PHE A 118 4.23 -15.31 4.63
C PHE A 118 3.76 -16.62 3.95
N GLU A 119 2.72 -17.30 4.47
CA GLU A 119 2.06 -18.42 3.79
C GLU A 119 0.58 -18.12 3.49
N HIS A 120 0.33 -17.64 2.26
CA HIS A 120 -0.92 -17.79 1.49
C HIS A 120 -2.24 -17.23 2.08
N ASN A 121 -2.71 -16.11 1.49
CA ASN A 121 -4.07 -15.48 1.52
C ASN A 121 -4.25 -14.20 2.37
N ASP A 122 -3.40 -13.19 2.21
CA ASP A 122 -3.52 -11.86 2.85
C ASP A 122 -4.90 -11.21 2.70
N THR A 123 -5.53 -11.36 1.52
CA THR A 123 -6.80 -10.68 1.22
C THR A 123 -7.97 -11.22 2.04
N LYS A 124 -8.01 -12.53 2.33
CA LYS A 124 -9.10 -13.13 3.12
C LYS A 124 -9.00 -12.71 4.59
N SER A 125 -7.78 -12.60 5.11
CA SER A 125 -7.53 -12.11 6.47
C SER A 125 -7.92 -10.65 6.63
N LEU A 126 -7.65 -9.82 5.62
CA LEU A 126 -8.11 -8.43 5.55
C LEU A 126 -9.63 -8.29 5.51
N GLN A 127 -10.31 -9.11 4.70
CA GLN A 127 -11.77 -9.09 4.60
C GLN A 127 -12.45 -9.44 5.94
N ARG A 128 -11.94 -10.45 6.66
CA ARG A 128 -12.47 -10.80 7.99
C ARG A 128 -12.34 -9.67 9.01
N TRP A 129 -11.38 -8.77 8.85
CA TRP A 129 -11.22 -7.62 9.73
C TRP A 129 -12.22 -6.48 9.45
N LEU A 130 -12.66 -6.35 8.19
CA LEU A 130 -13.60 -5.30 7.77
C LEU A 130 -15.05 -5.57 8.18
N GLN A 131 -15.37 -6.82 8.54
CA GLN A 131 -16.67 -7.27 9.05
C GLN A 131 -16.73 -7.13 10.57
#